data_AF-A0A1S3Y8F9-F1
#
_entry.id   AF-A0A1S3Y8F9-F1
#
_cell.length_a   1.000
_cell.length_b   1.000
_cell.length_c   1.000
_cell.angle_alpha   90.00
_cell.angle_beta   90.00
_cell.angle_gamma   90.00
#
_symmetry.space_group_name_H-M   'P 1'
#
loop_
_entity.id
_entity.type
_entity.pdbx_description
1 polymer ?
#
loop_
_entity_poly.entity_id
_entity_poly.type
_entity_poly.pdbx_seq_one_letter_code
_entity_poly.pdbx_strand_id
1 'polypeptide(L)'
;MDSMIELCDLIAENPAQLGDKLTWICSRCPSAAEILGSSSLRVRVSRSQLNAILAVARFLSKCPNYSDETPKALVLDFYRSIPSYFNRSFWPQSFTNDSIDSFFVDFFEYICTACKLCPEFSVDVAKFTGDIMISAIGNENEDLGIKKAILKAFCCNCPPVVPSDANKLVLGMLEQFPSSPGSSSVCSSTSPGSSSDSSSTSVGDGRSSGDSDEVVEEAVDSIERREMALKVIGNVLDKSSIGNSLLENVRFIVQQQFHSMVAFLKKSKHDWLEQGQLLKVRINAKLSAYQAAAGLQIKILGSFDLGGKSSKSLLRGTLELLIGAAEACLRSAWRKLRACEELFSSLLSGISRAAVARDGQMLEFLLVRFKPLVLDTCAQSDTWDSKRGAMFESVLKTSCEIIQFGLYKNQFSVYTFITSILERNRYKEEVSFILHLTSILNNSYALIIY
;
A
#
# COMPACT_ATOMS: atom_id res chain seq x y z
N MET A 1 -20.13 15.82 18.20
CA MET A 1 -18.71 15.45 18.10
C MET A 1 -17.89 16.73 18.22
N ASP A 2 -18.35 17.78 17.55
CA ASP A 2 -17.68 19.07 17.39
C ASP A 2 -17.46 19.84 18.69
N SER A 3 -18.45 19.92 19.59
CA SER A 3 -18.32 20.77 20.79
C SER A 3 -17.19 20.39 21.75
N MET A 4 -16.85 19.10 21.87
CA MET A 4 -15.75 18.66 22.74
C MET A 4 -14.39 18.75 22.05
N ILE A 5 -14.37 18.62 20.73
CA ILE A 5 -13.18 18.82 19.89
C ILE A 5 -12.82 20.32 19.86
N GLU A 6 -13.79 21.19 19.65
CA GLU A 6 -13.65 22.65 19.72
C GLU A 6 -13.17 23.10 21.10
N LEU A 7 -13.73 22.51 22.16
CA LEU A 7 -13.25 22.78 23.52
C LEU A 7 -11.79 22.36 23.71
N CYS A 8 -11.38 21.20 23.20
CA CYS A 8 -9.98 20.77 23.24
C CYS A 8 -9.06 21.70 22.43
N ASP A 9 -9.54 22.24 21.31
CA ASP A 9 -8.78 23.20 20.51
C ASP A 9 -8.57 24.52 21.28
N LEU A 10 -9.59 25.01 21.97
CA LEU A 10 -9.48 26.19 22.84
C LEU A 10 -8.56 25.94 24.06
N ILE A 11 -8.60 24.73 24.63
CA ILE A 11 -7.70 24.33 25.72
C ILE A 11 -6.25 24.30 25.22
N ALA A 12 -6.00 23.81 24.00
CA ALA A 12 -4.66 23.77 23.41
C ALA A 12 -4.08 25.17 23.18
N GLU A 13 -4.90 26.17 22.88
CA GLU A 13 -4.46 27.57 22.77
C GLU A 13 -4.10 28.19 24.13
N ASN A 14 -4.79 27.78 25.21
CA ASN A 14 -4.62 28.35 26.55
C ASN A 14 -4.56 27.28 27.67
N PRO A 15 -3.54 26.40 27.67
CA PRO A 15 -3.54 25.21 28.52
C PRO A 15 -3.46 25.53 30.02
N ALA A 16 -2.77 26.61 30.40
CA ALA A 16 -2.63 27.03 31.80
C ALA A 16 -3.93 27.59 32.41
N GLN A 17 -4.83 28.16 31.58
CA GLN A 17 -6.07 28.78 32.05
C GLN A 17 -7.25 27.81 32.07
N LEU A 18 -7.18 26.75 31.26
CA LEU A 18 -8.28 25.80 31.04
C LEU A 18 -7.95 24.38 31.52
N GLY A 19 -6.93 24.22 32.37
CA GLY A 19 -6.51 22.93 32.93
C GLY A 19 -7.65 22.15 33.59
N ASP A 20 -8.52 22.80 34.36
CA ASP A 20 -9.68 22.14 35.00
C ASP A 20 -10.64 21.50 34.00
N LYS A 21 -10.81 22.12 32.82
CA LYS A 21 -11.65 21.58 31.75
C LYS A 21 -10.99 20.36 31.11
N LEU A 22 -9.66 20.37 30.96
CA LEU A 22 -8.91 19.20 30.50
C LEU A 22 -9.06 18.04 31.50
N THR A 23 -8.89 18.30 32.79
CA THR A 23 -9.11 17.32 33.87
C THR A 23 -10.53 16.75 33.81
N TRP A 24 -11.53 17.58 33.55
CA TRP A 24 -12.91 17.13 33.35
C TRP A 24 -13.05 16.20 32.14
N ILE A 25 -12.43 16.52 30.99
CA ILE A 25 -12.45 15.63 29.82
C ILE A 25 -11.73 14.31 30.13
N CYS A 26 -10.56 14.37 30.78
CA CYS A 26 -9.80 13.20 31.22
C CYS A 26 -10.63 12.28 32.15
N SER A 27 -11.43 12.85 33.05
CA SER A 27 -12.33 12.09 33.94
C SER A 27 -13.45 11.32 33.20
N ARG A 28 -13.72 11.67 31.95
CA ARG A 28 -14.70 11.02 31.08
C ARG A 28 -14.09 9.96 30.17
N CYS A 29 -12.77 9.79 30.17
CA CYS A 29 -12.11 8.74 29.41
C CYS A 29 -12.41 7.35 30.01
N PRO A 30 -12.43 6.29 29.20
CA PRO A 30 -12.67 4.94 29.71
C PRO A 30 -11.47 4.48 30.56
N SER A 31 -11.75 3.92 31.74
CA SER A 31 -10.69 3.51 32.69
C SER A 31 -10.08 2.16 32.30
N ALA A 32 -8.75 2.05 32.31
CA ALA A 32 -8.06 0.79 32.02
C ALA A 32 -8.45 -0.34 33.00
N ALA A 33 -8.77 -0.01 34.26
CA ALA A 33 -9.20 -0.97 35.27
C ALA A 33 -10.60 -1.54 35.00
N GLU A 34 -11.49 -0.74 34.40
CA GLU A 34 -12.84 -1.19 34.00
C GLU A 34 -12.79 -2.08 32.75
N ILE A 35 -11.75 -1.92 31.92
CA ILE A 35 -11.54 -2.65 30.68
C ILE A 35 -10.85 -3.99 30.92
N LEU A 36 -9.88 -4.03 31.85
CA LEU A 36 -9.04 -5.20 32.14
C LEU A 36 -9.52 -6.03 33.35
N GLY A 37 -10.62 -5.61 34.01
CA GLY A 37 -11.14 -6.21 35.24
C GLY A 37 -11.62 -7.67 35.09
N SER A 38 -11.15 -8.52 36.00
CA SER A 38 -11.27 -9.99 36.06
C SER A 38 -12.65 -10.55 36.43
N SER A 39 -13.74 -9.94 35.98
CA SER A 39 -15.09 -10.47 36.22
C SER A 39 -15.96 -10.26 34.99
N SER A 40 -16.67 -11.32 34.59
CA SER A 40 -17.39 -11.58 33.33
C SER A 40 -18.45 -10.58 32.86
N LEU A 41 -18.47 -9.34 33.37
CA LEU A 41 -19.31 -8.26 32.88
C LEU A 41 -18.49 -7.37 31.94
N ARG A 42 -18.43 -7.75 30.66
CA ARG A 42 -17.79 -6.95 29.60
C ARG A 42 -18.45 -5.57 29.53
N VAL A 43 -17.77 -4.54 30.03
CA VAL A 43 -18.30 -3.16 30.04
C VAL A 43 -18.24 -2.63 28.61
N ARG A 44 -19.42 -2.30 28.07
CA ARG A 44 -19.54 -1.64 26.77
C ARG A 44 -19.14 -0.18 26.92
N VAL A 45 -18.21 0.29 26.09
CA VAL A 45 -17.80 1.70 26.08
C VAL A 45 -18.94 2.58 25.55
N SER A 46 -19.10 3.76 26.14
CA SER A 46 -20.08 4.76 25.69
C SER A 46 -19.51 5.66 24.60
N ARG A 47 -20.39 6.28 23.80
CA ARG A 47 -19.99 7.25 22.78
C ARG A 47 -19.29 8.46 23.38
N SER A 48 -19.69 8.92 24.56
CA SER A 48 -19.04 10.03 25.26
C SER A 48 -17.62 9.69 25.69
N GLN A 49 -17.38 8.46 26.17
CA GLN A 49 -16.03 7.99 26.52
C GLN A 49 -15.11 7.93 25.29
N LEU A 50 -15.60 7.41 24.16
CA LEU A 50 -14.85 7.39 22.90
C LEU A 50 -14.55 8.81 22.39
N ASN A 51 -15.51 9.73 22.46
CA ASN A 51 -15.25 11.12 22.08
C ASN A 51 -14.24 11.78 23.04
N ALA A 52 -14.27 11.44 24.34
CA ALA A 52 -13.37 12.03 25.33
C ALA A 52 -11.93 11.63 25.06
N ILE A 53 -11.67 10.34 24.83
CA ILE A 53 -10.32 9.87 24.52
C ILE A 53 -9.81 10.44 23.19
N LEU A 54 -10.68 10.59 22.19
CA LEU A 54 -10.32 11.22 20.92
C LEU A 54 -9.94 12.70 21.10
N ALA A 55 -10.69 13.42 21.93
CA ALA A 55 -10.43 14.82 22.25
C ALA A 55 -9.11 14.99 23.01
N VAL A 56 -8.79 14.09 23.96
CA VAL A 56 -7.50 14.06 24.66
C VAL A 56 -6.34 13.76 23.69
N ALA A 57 -6.49 12.78 22.79
CA ALA A 57 -5.48 12.50 21.77
C ALA A 57 -5.22 13.70 20.85
N ARG A 58 -6.28 14.39 20.41
CA ARG A 58 -6.17 15.64 19.65
C ARG A 58 -5.46 16.74 20.43
N PHE A 59 -5.77 16.91 21.71
CA PHE A 59 -5.06 17.85 22.57
C PHE A 59 -3.55 17.55 22.60
N LEU A 60 -3.16 16.29 22.81
CA LEU A 60 -1.75 15.88 22.78
C LEU A 60 -1.07 16.16 21.43
N SER A 61 -1.79 16.04 20.32
CA SER A 61 -1.26 16.36 18.99
C SER A 61 -0.91 17.84 18.80
N LYS A 62 -1.46 18.73 19.65
CA LYS A 62 -1.20 20.17 19.64
C LYS A 62 -0.30 20.63 20.79
N CYS A 63 -0.44 20.01 21.95
CA CYS A 63 0.26 20.38 23.19
C CYS A 63 0.94 19.16 23.84
N PRO A 64 1.96 18.58 23.21
CA PRO A 64 2.55 17.32 23.65
C PRO A 64 3.45 17.45 24.89
N ASN A 65 3.94 18.66 25.19
CA ASN A 65 4.80 18.97 26.34
C ASN A 65 4.02 19.58 27.51
N TYR A 66 2.72 19.29 27.62
CA TYR A 66 1.92 19.70 28.77
C TYR A 66 2.49 19.05 30.05
N SER A 67 2.52 19.81 31.15
CA SER A 67 3.22 19.41 32.39
C SER A 67 2.56 18.25 33.14
N ASP A 68 1.25 18.04 32.92
CA ASP A 68 0.53 16.91 33.48
C ASP A 68 0.65 15.69 32.56
N GLU A 69 1.09 14.57 33.11
CA GLU A 69 1.24 13.30 32.40
C GLU A 69 -0.10 12.54 32.27
N THR A 70 -1.15 12.95 32.99
CA THR A 70 -2.46 12.29 32.98
C THR A 70 -3.05 12.12 31.57
N PRO A 71 -3.05 13.13 30.68
CA PRO A 71 -3.52 12.98 29.31
C PRO A 71 -2.74 11.91 28.51
N LYS A 72 -1.40 11.89 28.65
CA LYS A 72 -0.54 10.90 27.98
C LYS A 72 -0.81 9.50 28.50
N ALA A 73 -0.89 9.34 29.82
CA ALA A 73 -1.18 8.06 30.46
C ALA A 73 -2.52 7.48 30.00
N LEU A 74 -3.58 8.29 29.93
CA LEU A 74 -4.90 7.85 29.46
C LEU A 74 -4.88 7.38 27.99
N VAL A 75 -4.20 8.13 27.12
CA VAL A 75 -4.09 7.76 25.70
C VAL A 75 -3.25 6.49 25.52
N LEU A 76 -2.14 6.35 26.25
CA LEU A 76 -1.31 5.13 26.24
C LEU A 76 -2.08 3.92 26.78
N ASP A 77 -2.83 4.10 27.86
CA ASP A 77 -3.62 3.04 28.49
C ASP A 77 -4.76 2.55 27.59
N PHE A 78 -5.41 3.46 26.87
CA PHE A 78 -6.38 3.10 25.84
C PHE A 78 -5.70 2.41 24.65
N TYR A 79 -4.56 2.95 24.19
CA TYR A 79 -3.81 2.43 23.05
C TYR A 79 -3.32 0.98 23.28
N ARG A 80 -2.70 0.70 24.44
CA ARG A 80 -2.23 -0.66 24.78
C ARG A 80 -3.36 -1.69 24.86
N SER A 81 -4.59 -1.23 25.13
CA SER A 81 -5.75 -2.10 25.35
C SER A 81 -6.54 -2.38 24.06
N ILE A 82 -6.07 -1.88 22.90
CA ILE A 82 -6.72 -2.09 21.60
C ILE A 82 -7.05 -3.56 21.29
N PRO A 83 -6.18 -4.55 21.58
CA PRO A 83 -6.50 -5.95 21.30
C PRO A 83 -7.78 -6.43 22.00
N SER A 84 -8.04 -5.93 23.21
CA SER A 84 -9.27 -6.24 23.95
C SER A 84 -10.54 -5.67 23.31
N TYR A 85 -10.42 -4.76 22.34
CA TYR A 85 -11.53 -4.10 21.66
C TYR A 85 -11.96 -4.78 20.37
N PHE A 86 -11.31 -5.87 19.95
CA PHE A 86 -11.66 -6.62 18.74
C PHE A 86 -13.01 -7.35 18.84
N ASN A 87 -13.67 -7.30 20.00
CA ASN A 87 -15.00 -7.86 20.19
C ASN A 87 -16.09 -6.79 20.05
N ARG A 88 -17.14 -7.11 19.28
CA ARG A 88 -18.34 -6.26 19.09
C ARG A 88 -19.05 -5.86 20.39
N SER A 89 -18.92 -6.65 21.45
CA SER A 89 -19.51 -6.35 22.76
C SER A 89 -18.90 -5.12 23.45
N PHE A 90 -17.66 -4.77 23.13
CA PHE A 90 -16.99 -3.56 23.64
C PHE A 90 -17.63 -2.29 23.08
N TRP A 91 -17.94 -2.25 21.78
CA TRP A 91 -18.35 -1.04 21.07
C TRP A 91 -19.80 -0.62 21.35
N PRO A 92 -20.18 0.66 21.26
CA PRO A 92 -21.58 1.07 21.29
C PRO A 92 -22.39 0.36 20.20
N GLN A 93 -23.64 -0.04 20.46
CA GLN A 93 -24.47 -0.73 19.47
C GLN A 93 -24.69 0.09 18.19
N SER A 94 -24.68 1.42 18.31
CA SER A 94 -24.82 2.36 17.20
C SER A 94 -23.58 2.53 16.32
N PHE A 95 -22.41 2.02 16.73
CA PHE A 95 -21.18 2.16 15.94
C PHE A 95 -21.12 1.08 14.87
N THR A 96 -21.21 1.44 13.59
CA THR A 96 -20.92 0.50 12.49
C THR A 96 -19.41 0.28 12.35
N ASN A 97 -18.99 -0.69 11.53
CA ASN A 97 -17.56 -0.87 11.23
C ASN A 97 -16.95 0.40 10.61
N ASP A 98 -17.72 1.16 9.82
CA ASP A 98 -17.29 2.45 9.25
C ASP A 98 -17.08 3.52 10.33
N SER A 99 -17.93 3.56 11.36
CA SER A 99 -17.73 4.46 12.51
C SER A 99 -16.50 4.09 13.32
N ILE A 100 -16.21 2.80 13.45
CA ILE A 100 -15.01 2.29 14.13
C ILE A 100 -13.76 2.65 13.32
N ASP A 101 -13.77 2.40 12.00
CA ASP A 101 -12.71 2.78 11.06
C ASP A 101 -12.41 4.28 11.15
N SER A 102 -13.44 5.13 11.03
CA SER A 102 -13.30 6.59 11.12
C SER A 102 -12.70 7.02 12.47
N PHE A 103 -13.16 6.43 13.58
CA PHE A 103 -12.62 6.71 14.90
C PHE A 103 -11.11 6.40 14.99
N PHE A 104 -10.68 5.23 14.50
CA PHE A 104 -9.27 4.86 14.55
C PHE A 104 -8.40 5.64 13.57
N VAL A 105 -8.93 6.02 12.40
CA VAL A 105 -8.21 6.90 11.46
C VAL A 105 -7.84 8.22 12.14
N ASP A 106 -8.82 8.89 12.76
CA ASP A 106 -8.60 10.15 13.48
C ASP A 106 -7.68 9.94 14.70
N PHE A 107 -7.95 8.90 15.49
CA PHE A 107 -7.18 8.61 16.70
C PHE A 107 -5.70 8.35 16.39
N PHE A 108 -5.41 7.54 15.36
CA PHE A 108 -4.04 7.28 14.94
C PHE A 108 -3.38 8.48 14.28
N GLU A 109 -4.13 9.34 13.58
CA GLU A 109 -3.62 10.62 13.06
C GLU A 109 -3.10 11.50 14.19
N TYR A 110 -3.91 11.67 15.25
CA TYR A 110 -3.53 12.46 16.41
C TYR A 110 -2.33 11.85 17.15
N ILE A 111 -2.32 10.52 17.36
CA ILE A 111 -1.17 9.83 17.97
C ILE A 111 0.10 10.03 17.14
N CYS A 112 0.03 9.81 15.82
CA CYS A 112 1.18 9.96 14.94
C CYS A 112 1.72 11.40 14.97
N THR A 113 0.83 12.40 15.05
CA THR A 113 1.20 13.81 15.16
C THR A 113 1.86 14.10 16.50
N ALA A 114 1.28 13.62 17.61
CA ALA A 114 1.88 13.76 18.94
C ALA A 114 3.27 13.09 19.02
N CYS A 115 3.44 11.89 18.45
CA CYS A 115 4.73 11.18 18.40
C CYS A 115 5.81 11.96 17.63
N LYS A 116 5.44 12.70 16.58
CA LYS A 116 6.37 13.55 15.83
C LYS A 116 6.88 14.73 16.68
N LEU A 117 6.07 15.21 17.61
CA LEU A 117 6.38 16.38 18.42
C LEU A 117 7.00 16.02 19.80
N CYS A 118 6.74 14.83 20.32
CA CYS A 118 7.31 14.32 21.59
C CYS A 118 7.94 12.93 21.41
N PRO A 119 9.29 12.85 21.41
CA PRO A 119 10.02 11.59 21.26
C PRO A 119 9.77 10.58 22.38
N GLU A 120 9.59 11.01 23.63
CA GLU A 120 9.33 10.12 24.76
C GLU A 120 8.00 9.38 24.58
N PHE A 121 6.94 10.11 24.25
CA PHE A 121 5.64 9.53 23.92
C PHE A 121 5.72 8.59 22.72
N SER A 122 6.52 8.94 21.70
CA SER A 122 6.77 8.07 20.53
C SER A 122 7.37 6.72 20.93
N VAL A 123 8.33 6.71 21.85
CA VAL A 123 8.94 5.48 22.37
C VAL A 123 7.90 4.63 23.13
N ASP A 124 7.06 5.27 23.94
CA ASP A 124 6.02 4.55 24.70
C ASP A 124 4.93 3.96 23.81
N VAL A 125 4.49 4.69 22.78
CA VAL A 125 3.54 4.16 21.78
C VAL A 125 4.16 2.98 21.04
N ALA A 126 5.41 3.10 20.60
CA ALA A 126 6.08 2.07 19.81
C ALA A 126 6.14 0.71 20.51
N LYS A 127 6.32 0.71 21.85
CA LYS A 127 6.36 -0.52 22.68
C LYS A 127 5.13 -1.41 22.49
N PHE A 128 3.97 -0.84 22.16
CA PHE A 128 2.71 -1.57 22.05
C PHE A 128 2.25 -1.76 20.60
N THR A 129 2.69 -0.91 19.66
CA THR A 129 2.22 -0.93 18.28
C THR A 129 2.43 -2.29 17.59
N GLY A 130 3.57 -2.94 17.85
CA GLY A 130 3.89 -4.26 17.31
C GLY A 130 2.86 -5.31 17.72
N ASP A 131 2.64 -5.46 19.02
CA ASP A 131 1.70 -6.44 19.57
C ASP A 131 0.26 -6.19 19.09
N ILE A 132 -0.18 -4.92 19.06
CA ILE A 132 -1.51 -4.54 18.58
C ILE A 132 -1.73 -5.00 17.14
N MET A 133 -0.76 -4.73 16.26
CA MET A 133 -0.84 -5.14 14.86
C MET A 133 -0.78 -6.67 14.72
N ILE A 134 0.07 -7.37 15.48
CA ILE A 134 0.14 -8.84 15.46
C ILE A 134 -1.21 -9.45 15.87
N SER A 135 -1.83 -8.96 16.95
CA SER A 135 -3.14 -9.43 17.39
C SER A 135 -4.24 -9.14 16.34
N ALA A 136 -4.16 -8.01 15.63
CA ALA A 136 -5.11 -7.68 14.58
C ALA A 136 -4.95 -8.58 13.32
N ILE A 137 -3.73 -9.07 13.05
CA ILE A 137 -3.46 -10.03 11.97
C ILE A 137 -3.93 -11.45 12.34
N GLY A 138 -3.83 -11.82 13.62
CA GLY A 138 -4.16 -13.16 14.10
C GLY A 138 -5.60 -13.58 13.80
N ASN A 139 -5.78 -14.85 13.41
CA ASN A 139 -7.07 -15.45 13.06
C ASN A 139 -7.91 -15.91 14.27
N GLU A 140 -7.74 -15.27 15.43
CA GLU A 140 -8.52 -15.62 16.63
C GLU A 140 -10.01 -15.31 16.46
N ASN A 141 -10.88 -15.95 17.27
CA ASN A 141 -12.36 -15.96 17.27
C ASN A 141 -13.06 -14.58 17.47
N GLU A 142 -12.40 -13.49 17.11
CA GLU A 142 -12.83 -12.12 17.29
C GLU A 142 -13.51 -11.56 16.04
N ASP A 143 -14.06 -10.35 16.12
CA ASP A 143 -14.82 -9.75 15.01
C ASP A 143 -13.86 -9.29 13.90
N LEU A 144 -13.84 -10.05 12.79
CA LEU A 144 -13.00 -9.78 11.63
C LEU A 144 -13.25 -8.38 11.04
N GLY A 145 -14.48 -7.86 11.13
CA GLY A 145 -14.81 -6.52 10.63
C GLY A 145 -14.13 -5.42 11.44
N ILE A 146 -14.02 -5.59 12.75
CA ILE A 146 -13.35 -4.65 13.65
C ILE A 146 -11.83 -4.70 13.45
N LYS A 147 -11.25 -5.91 13.38
CA LYS A 147 -9.83 -6.09 13.05
C LYS A 147 -9.47 -5.41 11.74
N LYS A 148 -10.30 -5.60 10.70
CA LYS A 148 -10.14 -4.96 9.40
C LYS A 148 -10.20 -3.43 9.47
N ALA A 149 -11.16 -2.87 10.21
CA ALA A 149 -11.26 -1.42 10.41
C ALA A 149 -9.98 -0.84 11.05
N ILE A 150 -9.43 -1.54 12.06
CA ILE A 150 -8.20 -1.10 12.74
C ILE A 150 -6.97 -1.23 11.83
N LEU A 151 -6.82 -2.35 11.12
CA LEU A 151 -5.74 -2.53 10.14
C LEU A 151 -5.80 -1.50 9.02
N LYS A 152 -7.00 -1.14 8.56
CA LYS A 152 -7.20 -0.09 7.56
C LYS A 152 -6.77 1.28 8.10
N ALA A 153 -7.13 1.61 9.35
CA ALA A 153 -6.65 2.83 9.99
C ALA A 153 -5.11 2.87 10.11
N PHE A 154 -4.48 1.74 10.45
CA PHE A 154 -3.01 1.62 10.47
C PHE A 154 -2.37 1.82 9.09
N CYS A 155 -3.04 1.42 8.01
CA CYS A 155 -2.57 1.66 6.65
C CYS A 155 -2.52 3.16 6.33
N CYS A 156 -3.46 3.95 6.84
CA CYS A 156 -3.53 5.40 6.65
C CYS A 156 -2.55 6.14 7.57
N ASN A 157 -2.56 5.80 8.86
CA ASN A 157 -1.79 6.46 9.91
C ASN A 157 -1.09 5.39 10.75
N CYS A 158 0.13 5.03 10.36
CA CYS A 158 0.90 4.00 11.06
C CYS A 158 1.66 4.62 12.26
N PRO A 159 1.38 4.28 13.53
CA PRO A 159 2.19 4.73 14.67
C PRO A 159 3.64 4.17 14.58
N PRO A 160 4.59 4.71 15.38
CA PRO A 160 5.96 4.20 15.40
C PRO A 160 6.00 2.73 15.84
N VAL A 161 6.95 1.96 15.32
CA VAL A 161 7.10 0.52 15.62
C VAL A 161 8.52 0.26 16.09
N VAL A 162 8.69 -0.55 17.14
CA VAL A 162 10.03 -0.97 17.60
C VAL A 162 10.68 -1.87 16.55
N PRO A 163 11.98 -1.68 16.20
CA PRO A 163 12.66 -2.50 15.21
C PRO A 163 12.63 -4.01 15.49
N SER A 164 12.57 -4.43 16.76
CA SER A 164 12.44 -5.85 17.14
C SER A 164 11.14 -6.49 16.66
N ASP A 165 10.06 -5.71 16.57
CA ASP A 165 8.74 -6.21 16.16
C ASP A 165 8.49 -6.00 14.67
N ALA A 166 9.21 -5.08 14.02
CA ALA A 166 9.15 -4.88 12.57
C ALA A 166 9.33 -6.18 11.77
N ASN A 167 10.33 -6.99 12.14
CA ASN A 167 10.56 -8.28 11.48
C ASN A 167 9.42 -9.28 11.73
N LYS A 168 8.90 -9.36 12.97
CA LYS A 168 7.79 -10.26 13.31
C LYS A 168 6.52 -9.87 12.57
N LEU A 169 6.23 -8.58 12.49
CA LEU A 169 5.09 -8.03 11.76
C LEU A 169 5.16 -8.39 10.28
N VAL A 170 6.30 -8.15 9.64
CA VAL A 170 6.43 -8.49 8.22
C VAL A 170 6.32 -9.99 8.02
N LEU A 171 6.90 -10.82 8.88
CA LEU A 171 6.72 -12.28 8.80
C LEU A 171 5.24 -12.68 8.90
N GLY A 172 4.51 -12.20 9.90
CA GLY A 172 3.08 -12.50 10.07
C GLY A 172 2.21 -11.97 8.91
N MET A 173 2.61 -10.86 8.27
CA MET A 173 1.94 -10.35 7.07
C MET A 173 2.24 -11.20 5.83
N LEU A 174 3.44 -11.77 5.72
CA LEU A 174 3.82 -12.64 4.60
C LEU A 174 3.12 -14.01 4.66
N GLU A 175 2.77 -14.50 5.85
CA GLU A 175 1.98 -15.74 6.01
C GLU A 175 0.57 -15.65 5.39
N GLN A 176 0.08 -14.44 5.11
CA GLN A 176 -1.22 -14.22 4.45
C GLN A 176 -1.19 -14.49 2.93
N PHE A 177 0.00 -14.70 2.37
CA PHE A 177 0.17 -15.03 0.96
C PHE A 177 0.27 -16.54 0.82
N PRO A 178 -0.51 -17.15 -0.09
CA PRO A 178 -0.41 -18.58 -0.31
C PRO A 178 1.02 -18.92 -0.74
N SER A 179 1.67 -19.84 -0.01
CA SER A 179 2.90 -20.48 -0.47
C SER A 179 2.59 -21.12 -1.82
N SER A 180 3.23 -20.64 -2.88
CA SER A 180 3.08 -21.26 -4.21
C SER A 180 3.32 -22.77 -4.09
N PRO A 181 2.45 -23.63 -4.64
CA PRO A 181 2.78 -25.03 -4.79
C PRO A 181 3.99 -25.10 -5.73
N GLY A 182 5.15 -25.46 -5.18
CA GLY A 182 6.42 -25.48 -5.92
C GLY A 182 7.67 -25.12 -5.13
N SER A 183 7.56 -24.70 -3.87
CA SER A 183 8.72 -24.56 -2.97
C SER A 183 8.65 -25.54 -1.82
N SER A 184 8.62 -26.84 -2.15
CA SER A 184 9.19 -27.82 -1.23
C SER A 184 10.68 -27.52 -1.09
N SER A 185 11.12 -27.39 0.15
CA SER A 185 12.52 -27.30 0.52
C SER A 185 13.31 -28.42 -0.13
N VAL A 186 14.21 -28.09 -1.05
CA VAL A 186 15.31 -28.98 -1.43
C VAL A 186 16.59 -28.34 -0.90
N CYS A 187 16.81 -28.54 0.39
CA CYS A 187 18.11 -28.50 1.01
C CYS A 187 18.35 -29.86 1.67
N SER A 188 18.65 -30.88 0.86
CA SER A 188 19.29 -32.10 1.34
C SER A 188 20.11 -32.73 0.22
N SER A 189 21.42 -32.47 0.29
CA SER A 189 22.52 -33.38 -0.03
C SER A 189 22.38 -34.33 -1.22
N THR A 190 23.09 -33.95 -2.28
CA THR A 190 23.83 -34.76 -3.24
C THR A 190 24.10 -36.22 -2.84
N SER A 191 23.65 -37.17 -3.67
CA SER A 191 24.39 -38.38 -4.08
C SER A 191 23.70 -39.03 -5.31
N PRO A 192 24.42 -39.43 -6.37
CA PRO A 192 23.83 -40.01 -7.58
C PRO A 192 23.89 -41.55 -7.54
N GLY A 193 22.81 -42.21 -7.98
CA GLY A 193 22.74 -43.68 -8.05
C GLY A 193 21.58 -44.19 -8.92
N SER A 194 21.89 -44.39 -10.21
CA SER A 194 21.44 -45.40 -11.18
C SER A 194 20.02 -46.02 -11.22
N SER A 195 19.51 -46.02 -12.46
CA SER A 195 18.81 -47.10 -13.22
C SER A 195 17.33 -47.45 -13.00
N SER A 196 16.54 -47.11 -14.03
CA SER A 196 15.70 -47.97 -14.91
C SER A 196 14.86 -49.12 -14.33
N ASP A 197 13.53 -49.11 -14.60
CA ASP A 197 12.84 -50.01 -15.57
C ASP A 197 11.36 -50.37 -15.25
N SER A 198 10.53 -50.21 -16.30
CA SER A 198 9.40 -51.03 -16.77
C SER A 198 8.11 -51.29 -15.93
N SER A 199 7.02 -50.69 -16.41
CA SER A 199 5.70 -51.25 -16.81
C SER A 199 5.02 -52.40 -16.05
N SER A 200 3.74 -52.21 -15.71
CA SER A 200 2.67 -53.18 -16.05
C SER A 200 1.27 -52.54 -16.06
N THR A 201 0.50 -52.94 -17.08
CA THR A 201 -0.89 -52.60 -17.39
C THR A 201 -1.88 -53.52 -16.67
N SER A 202 -3.02 -53.00 -16.21
CA SER A 202 -4.27 -53.76 -16.10
C SER A 202 -5.50 -52.86 -16.13
N VAL A 203 -6.56 -53.40 -16.73
CA VAL A 203 -7.73 -52.75 -17.34
C VAL A 203 -8.90 -52.62 -16.35
N GLY A 204 -9.63 -51.50 -16.47
CA GLY A 204 -11.10 -51.44 -16.32
C GLY A 204 -11.67 -51.20 -14.91
N ASP A 205 -12.19 -50.00 -14.65
CA ASP A 205 -13.64 -49.81 -14.59
C ASP A 205 -14.03 -48.33 -14.46
N GLY A 206 -15.06 -47.94 -15.20
CA GLY A 206 -15.51 -46.57 -15.33
C GLY A 206 -16.17 -46.06 -14.05
N ARG A 207 -15.65 -44.94 -13.54
CA ARG A 207 -16.46 -43.90 -12.91
C ARG A 207 -15.96 -42.53 -13.36
N SER A 208 -16.81 -41.90 -14.17
CA SER A 208 -16.88 -40.46 -14.32
C SER A 208 -16.83 -39.82 -12.93
N SER A 209 -15.69 -39.23 -12.59
CA SER A 209 -15.59 -38.19 -11.59
C SER A 209 -15.02 -37.01 -12.34
N GLY A 210 -15.89 -36.06 -12.66
CA GLY A 210 -15.49 -34.79 -13.25
C GLY A 210 -14.38 -34.20 -12.38
N ASP A 211 -13.21 -34.05 -13.00
CA ASP A 211 -12.21 -33.08 -12.58
C ASP A 211 -12.79 -31.70 -12.94
N SER A 212 -13.84 -31.33 -12.21
CA SER A 212 -14.17 -29.95 -12.01
C SER A 212 -13.03 -29.44 -11.15
N ASP A 213 -11.95 -28.99 -11.80
CA ASP A 213 -11.08 -27.97 -11.25
C ASP A 213 -12.00 -26.77 -10.95
N GLU A 214 -12.74 -26.84 -9.85
CA GLU A 214 -13.44 -25.72 -9.26
C GLU A 214 -12.31 -24.75 -8.97
N VAL A 215 -12.06 -23.85 -9.92
CA VAL A 215 -11.26 -22.66 -9.73
C VAL A 215 -11.95 -21.93 -8.60
N VAL A 216 -11.54 -22.22 -7.36
CA VAL A 216 -12.06 -21.60 -6.15
C VAL A 216 -11.72 -20.13 -6.32
N GLU A 217 -12.72 -19.38 -6.74
CA GLU A 217 -12.52 -17.99 -7.07
C GLU A 217 -12.19 -17.26 -5.77
N GLU A 218 -11.03 -16.61 -5.76
CA GLU A 218 -10.48 -16.00 -4.56
C GLU A 218 -11.49 -15.03 -3.91
N ALA A 219 -11.77 -15.27 -2.62
CA ALA A 219 -12.72 -14.47 -1.84
C ALA A 219 -12.28 -12.99 -1.77
N VAL A 220 -13.23 -12.06 -1.84
CA VAL A 220 -12.92 -10.61 -1.77
C VAL A 220 -12.20 -10.26 -0.46
N ASP A 221 -12.61 -10.88 0.65
CA ASP A 221 -11.99 -10.65 1.96
C ASP A 221 -10.51 -11.05 2.00
N SER A 222 -10.10 -12.12 1.30
CA SER A 222 -8.69 -12.51 1.27
C SER A 222 -7.85 -11.55 0.43
N ILE A 223 -8.43 -10.99 -0.64
CA ILE A 223 -7.80 -9.97 -1.49
C ILE A 223 -7.58 -8.67 -0.70
N GLU A 224 -8.59 -8.20 0.02
CA GLU A 224 -8.48 -7.00 0.85
C GLU A 224 -7.50 -7.20 2.02
N ARG A 225 -7.45 -8.41 2.60
CA ARG A 225 -6.46 -8.73 3.63
C ARG A 225 -5.04 -8.63 3.08
N ARG A 226 -4.81 -9.16 1.87
CA ARG A 226 -3.53 -9.04 1.17
C ARG A 226 -3.17 -7.58 0.86
N GLU A 227 -4.14 -6.77 0.42
CA GLU A 227 -3.95 -5.34 0.21
C GLU A 227 -3.45 -4.65 1.49
N MET A 228 -4.12 -4.90 2.62
CA MET A 228 -3.72 -4.34 3.92
C MET A 228 -2.31 -4.81 4.32
N ALA A 229 -2.00 -6.09 4.15
CA ALA A 229 -0.67 -6.63 4.45
C ALA A 229 0.43 -5.91 3.66
N LEU A 230 0.25 -5.71 2.36
CA LEU A 230 1.19 -4.97 1.50
C LEU A 230 1.38 -3.52 1.97
N LYS A 231 0.28 -2.84 2.32
CA LYS A 231 0.32 -1.46 2.82
C LYS A 231 1.05 -1.37 4.17
N VAL A 232 0.76 -2.28 5.10
CA VAL A 232 1.43 -2.30 6.43
C VAL A 232 2.91 -2.62 6.29
N ILE A 233 3.30 -3.63 5.49
CA ILE A 233 4.72 -3.91 5.22
C ILE A 233 5.43 -2.66 4.68
N GLY A 234 4.79 -1.96 3.74
CA GLY A 234 5.32 -0.71 3.21
C GLY A 234 5.49 0.37 4.27
N ASN A 235 4.53 0.53 5.18
CA ASN A 235 4.60 1.51 6.26
C ASN A 235 5.68 1.17 7.29
N VAL A 236 5.92 -0.12 7.55
CA VAL A 236 6.99 -0.59 8.44
C VAL A 236 8.36 -0.32 7.80
N LEU A 237 8.51 -0.57 6.49
CA LEU A 237 9.76 -0.29 5.75
C LEU A 237 10.15 1.20 5.75
N ASP A 238 9.16 2.11 5.73
CA ASP A 238 9.44 3.55 5.77
C ASP A 238 9.94 4.03 7.15
N LYS A 239 9.65 3.29 8.21
CA LYS A 239 9.82 3.74 9.61
C LYS A 239 10.84 2.94 10.40
N SER A 240 11.20 1.75 9.93
CA SER A 240 12.07 0.82 10.65
C SER A 240 12.94 0.03 9.68
N SER A 241 14.14 -0.33 10.13
CA SER A 241 15.02 -1.22 9.38
C SER A 241 14.55 -2.67 9.50
N ILE A 242 14.52 -3.39 8.39
CA ILE A 242 14.13 -4.79 8.30
C ILE A 242 15.34 -5.63 7.88
N GLY A 243 15.44 -6.86 8.38
CA GLY A 243 16.54 -7.77 8.01
C GLY A 243 16.58 -8.05 6.51
N ASN A 244 17.79 -8.13 5.93
CA ASN A 244 17.97 -8.33 4.48
C ASN A 244 17.28 -9.59 3.94
N SER A 245 17.34 -10.72 4.66
CA SER A 245 16.64 -11.96 4.25
C SER A 245 15.13 -11.78 4.16
N LEU A 246 14.55 -11.03 5.08
CA LEU A 246 13.13 -10.74 5.08
C LEU A 246 12.75 -9.77 3.96
N LEU A 247 13.60 -8.78 3.68
CA LEU A 247 13.43 -7.89 2.54
C LEU A 247 13.45 -8.63 1.19
N GLU A 248 14.30 -9.66 1.05
CA GLU A 248 14.29 -10.54 -0.13
C GLU A 248 12.97 -11.31 -0.26
N ASN A 249 12.43 -11.85 0.84
CA ASN A 249 11.12 -12.52 0.83
C ASN A 249 9.99 -11.56 0.44
N VAL A 250 9.98 -10.34 0.98
CA VAL A 250 9.03 -9.30 0.59
C VAL A 250 9.13 -9.02 -0.90
N ARG A 251 10.35 -8.88 -1.44
CA ARG A 251 10.57 -8.66 -2.88
C ARG A 251 10.02 -9.80 -3.72
N PHE A 252 10.28 -11.05 -3.32
CA PHE A 252 9.75 -12.22 -4.01
C PHE A 252 8.21 -12.20 -4.06
N ILE A 253 7.56 -11.90 -2.94
CA ILE A 253 6.10 -11.78 -2.89
C ILE A 253 5.60 -10.65 -3.79
N VAL A 254 6.24 -9.47 -3.76
CA VAL A 254 5.85 -8.37 -4.65
C VAL A 254 6.02 -8.77 -6.12
N GLN A 255 7.11 -9.42 -6.49
CA GLN A 255 7.30 -9.96 -7.84
C GLN A 255 6.16 -10.91 -8.22
N GLN A 256 5.76 -11.83 -7.34
CA GLN A 256 4.62 -12.72 -7.58
C GLN A 256 3.30 -11.96 -7.76
N GLN A 257 3.10 -10.88 -7.01
CA GLN A 257 1.94 -10.00 -7.20
C GLN A 257 1.95 -9.32 -8.58
N PHE A 258 3.10 -8.89 -9.09
CA PHE A 258 3.22 -8.34 -10.45
C PHE A 258 2.93 -9.37 -11.55
N HIS A 259 3.41 -10.61 -11.40
CA HIS A 259 3.07 -11.68 -12.36
C HIS A 259 1.57 -11.96 -12.35
N SER A 260 0.97 -12.06 -11.16
CA SER A 260 -0.47 -12.20 -10.98
C SER A 260 -1.26 -11.03 -11.58
N MET A 261 -0.77 -9.80 -11.38
CA MET A 261 -1.34 -8.57 -11.91
C MET A 261 -1.40 -8.58 -13.44
N VAL A 262 -0.28 -8.89 -14.10
CA VAL A 262 -0.21 -8.95 -15.57
C VAL A 262 -1.13 -10.05 -16.11
N ALA A 263 -1.14 -11.23 -15.48
CA ALA A 263 -2.03 -12.32 -15.86
C ALA A 263 -3.52 -11.92 -15.72
N PHE A 264 -3.87 -11.26 -14.62
CA PHE A 264 -5.21 -10.73 -14.37
C PHE A 264 -5.63 -9.67 -15.40
N LEU A 265 -4.77 -8.68 -15.68
CA LEU A 265 -5.08 -7.57 -16.58
C LEU A 265 -5.28 -8.01 -18.04
N LYS A 266 -4.68 -9.15 -18.43
CA LYS A 266 -4.86 -9.78 -19.74
C LYS A 266 -6.18 -10.54 -19.90
N LYS A 267 -6.85 -10.93 -18.79
CA LYS A 267 -8.14 -11.62 -18.87
C LYS A 267 -9.22 -10.70 -19.43
N SER A 268 -10.06 -11.26 -20.30
CA SER A 268 -11.24 -10.62 -20.86
C SER A 268 -12.39 -10.58 -19.85
N LYS A 269 -13.39 -9.73 -20.10
CA LYS A 269 -14.64 -9.70 -19.33
C LYS A 269 -15.39 -11.03 -19.39
N HIS A 270 -15.28 -11.76 -20.50
CA HIS A 270 -15.97 -13.03 -20.71
C HIS A 270 -15.32 -14.20 -19.97
N ASP A 271 -14.12 -14.02 -19.44
CA ASP A 271 -13.38 -15.07 -18.71
C ASP A 271 -13.82 -15.21 -17.25
N TRP A 272 -14.84 -14.44 -16.83
CA TRP A 272 -15.35 -14.41 -15.45
C TRP A 272 -16.72 -15.05 -15.37
N LEU A 273 -16.88 -15.95 -14.38
CA LEU A 273 -18.15 -16.61 -14.08
C LEU A 273 -19.14 -15.65 -13.43
N GLU A 274 -18.65 -14.74 -12.59
CA GLU A 274 -19.45 -13.70 -11.98
C GLU A 274 -19.76 -12.55 -12.93
N GLN A 275 -20.93 -11.95 -12.78
CA GLN A 275 -21.38 -10.81 -13.57
C GLN A 275 -21.94 -9.69 -12.69
N GLY A 276 -22.04 -8.49 -13.27
CA GLY A 276 -22.66 -7.34 -12.61
C GLY A 276 -21.82 -6.76 -11.47
N GLN A 277 -22.48 -6.46 -10.35
CA GLN A 277 -21.88 -5.69 -9.26
C GLN A 277 -20.84 -6.49 -8.45
N LEU A 278 -21.03 -7.80 -8.27
CA LEU A 278 -20.08 -8.66 -7.53
C LEU A 278 -18.72 -8.71 -8.23
N LEU A 279 -18.74 -8.96 -9.55
CA LEU A 279 -17.54 -8.90 -10.38
C LEU A 279 -16.84 -7.54 -10.28
N LYS A 280 -17.61 -6.45 -10.32
CA LYS A 280 -17.06 -5.08 -10.18
C LYS A 280 -16.38 -4.90 -8.82
N VAL A 281 -16.97 -5.37 -7.73
CA VAL A 281 -16.37 -5.29 -6.38
C VAL A 281 -15.06 -6.09 -6.34
N ARG A 282 -15.05 -7.34 -6.82
CA ARG A 282 -13.85 -8.18 -6.85
C ARG A 282 -12.73 -7.56 -7.69
N ILE A 283 -13.06 -7.04 -8.87
CA ILE A 283 -12.07 -6.40 -9.74
C ILE A 283 -11.45 -5.18 -9.09
N ASN A 284 -12.26 -4.32 -8.45
CA ASN A 284 -11.73 -3.16 -7.73
C ASN A 284 -10.83 -3.60 -6.56
N ALA A 285 -11.22 -4.62 -5.79
CA ALA A 285 -10.38 -5.17 -4.73
C ALA A 285 -9.03 -5.68 -5.27
N LYS A 286 -9.03 -6.42 -6.39
CA LYS A 286 -7.78 -6.88 -7.04
C LYS A 286 -6.91 -5.72 -7.50
N LEU A 287 -7.50 -4.73 -8.17
CA LEU A 287 -6.78 -3.54 -8.63
C LEU A 287 -6.17 -2.75 -7.46
N SER A 288 -6.90 -2.59 -6.34
CA SER A 288 -6.40 -1.95 -5.13
C SER A 288 -5.25 -2.73 -4.48
N ALA A 289 -5.36 -4.06 -4.40
CA ALA A 289 -4.27 -4.93 -3.92
C ALA A 289 -3.01 -4.81 -4.80
N TYR A 290 -3.18 -4.78 -6.12
CA TYR A 290 -2.09 -4.56 -7.07
C TYR A 290 -1.49 -3.17 -6.97
N GLN A 291 -2.30 -2.15 -6.68
CA GLN A 291 -1.80 -0.79 -6.45
C GLN A 291 -0.98 -0.73 -5.15
N ALA A 292 -1.39 -1.45 -4.11
CA ALA A 292 -0.61 -1.60 -2.88
C ALA A 292 0.74 -2.32 -3.15
N ALA A 293 0.74 -3.36 -3.99
CA ALA A 293 1.96 -4.05 -4.39
C ALA A 293 2.92 -3.12 -5.17
N ALA A 294 2.39 -2.31 -6.10
CA ALA A 294 3.16 -1.30 -6.81
C ALA A 294 3.73 -0.25 -5.85
N GLY A 295 2.92 0.25 -4.91
CA GLY A 295 3.38 1.18 -3.87
C GLY A 295 4.50 0.59 -3.01
N LEU A 296 4.39 -0.67 -2.61
CA LEU A 296 5.42 -1.38 -1.85
C LEU A 296 6.72 -1.54 -2.67
N GLN A 297 6.63 -1.91 -3.94
CA GLN A 297 7.80 -1.99 -4.83
C GLN A 297 8.57 -0.67 -4.89
N ILE A 298 7.84 0.46 -4.94
CA ILE A 298 8.43 1.79 -4.98
C ILE A 298 9.16 2.12 -3.68
N LYS A 299 8.62 1.73 -2.52
CA LYS A 299 9.29 1.90 -1.23
C LYS A 299 10.56 1.07 -1.13
N ILE A 300 10.52 -0.18 -1.60
CA ILE A 300 11.70 -1.05 -1.71
C ILE A 300 12.78 -0.41 -2.60
N LEU A 301 12.39 0.35 -3.64
CA LEU A 301 13.35 1.09 -4.47
C LEU A 301 14.16 2.13 -3.70
N GLY A 302 13.53 2.78 -2.72
CA GLY A 302 14.18 3.76 -1.86
C GLY A 302 15.14 3.15 -0.84
N SER A 303 14.98 1.87 -0.49
CA SER A 303 15.81 1.19 0.52
C SER A 303 17.08 0.53 -0.02
N PHE A 304 17.36 0.63 -1.33
CA PHE A 304 18.57 0.04 -1.90
C PHE A 304 19.85 0.78 -1.54
N ASP A 305 20.83 0.02 -1.06
CA ASP A 305 22.19 0.52 -0.87
C ASP A 305 22.86 0.89 -2.21
N LEU A 306 23.59 2.00 -2.18
CA LEU A 306 24.15 2.71 -3.32
C LEU A 306 25.50 2.10 -3.71
N GLY A 307 25.53 1.12 -4.64
CA GLY A 307 26.79 0.85 -5.36
C GLY A 307 27.06 -0.50 -6.02
N GLY A 308 26.18 -1.51 -5.89
CA GLY A 308 26.47 -2.87 -6.37
C GLY A 308 26.05 -3.20 -7.82
N LYS A 309 26.76 -4.15 -8.47
CA LYS A 309 26.32 -4.80 -9.72
C LYS A 309 24.96 -5.49 -9.55
N SER A 310 24.72 -6.12 -8.40
CA SER A 310 23.43 -6.73 -8.05
C SER A 310 22.30 -5.69 -8.00
N SER A 311 22.56 -4.50 -7.44
CA SER A 311 21.54 -3.45 -7.38
C SER A 311 21.12 -3.00 -8.78
N LYS A 312 22.06 -2.90 -9.74
CA LYS A 312 21.75 -2.50 -11.14
C LYS A 312 20.84 -3.50 -11.83
N SER A 313 21.17 -4.80 -11.73
CA SER A 313 20.33 -5.88 -12.26
C SER A 313 18.92 -5.82 -11.67
N LEU A 314 18.82 -5.53 -10.38
CA LEU A 314 17.54 -5.50 -9.69
C LEU A 314 16.67 -4.27 -10.00
N LEU A 315 17.31 -3.11 -10.18
CA LEU A 315 16.64 -1.90 -10.66
C LEU A 315 16.09 -2.12 -12.08
N ARG A 316 16.89 -2.76 -12.96
CA ARG A 316 16.45 -3.16 -14.30
C ARG A 316 15.25 -4.11 -14.26
N GLY A 317 15.32 -5.17 -13.45
CA GLY A 317 14.20 -6.11 -13.29
C GLY A 317 12.94 -5.43 -12.74
N THR A 318 13.08 -4.46 -11.83
CA THR A 318 11.94 -3.69 -11.34
C THR A 318 11.32 -2.82 -12.43
N LEU A 319 12.14 -2.11 -13.21
CA LEU A 319 11.67 -1.33 -14.35
C LEU A 319 10.91 -2.20 -15.36
N GLU A 320 11.40 -3.41 -15.63
CA GLU A 320 10.72 -4.36 -16.51
C GLU A 320 9.32 -4.75 -15.98
N LEU A 321 9.21 -5.02 -14.67
CA LEU A 321 7.93 -5.35 -14.03
C LEU A 321 6.94 -4.17 -14.06
N LEU A 322 7.41 -2.96 -13.73
CA LEU A 322 6.57 -1.75 -13.71
C LEU A 322 6.06 -1.40 -15.12
N ILE A 323 6.95 -1.41 -16.12
CA ILE A 323 6.58 -1.11 -17.51
C ILE A 323 5.66 -2.19 -18.06
N GLY A 324 5.96 -3.47 -17.82
CA GLY A 324 5.11 -4.57 -18.28
C GLY A 324 3.70 -4.54 -17.67
N ALA A 325 3.58 -4.19 -16.39
CA ALA A 325 2.29 -3.98 -15.75
C ALA A 325 1.54 -2.75 -16.31
N ALA A 326 2.25 -1.65 -16.58
CA ALA A 326 1.64 -0.46 -17.17
C ALA A 326 1.12 -0.73 -18.60
N GLU A 327 1.90 -1.45 -19.42
CA GLU A 327 1.48 -1.92 -20.76
C GLU A 327 0.22 -2.82 -20.66
N ALA A 328 0.16 -3.70 -19.65
CA ALA A 328 -1.01 -4.56 -19.42
C ALA A 328 -2.25 -3.76 -18.98
N CYS A 329 -2.10 -2.76 -18.11
CA CYS A 329 -3.18 -1.85 -17.72
C CYS A 329 -3.76 -1.12 -18.92
N LEU A 330 -2.90 -0.56 -19.77
CA LEU A 330 -3.31 0.19 -20.96
C LEU A 330 -4.14 -0.66 -21.94
N ARG A 331 -3.76 -1.93 -22.11
CA ARG A 331 -4.45 -2.88 -23.01
C ARG A 331 -5.61 -3.62 -22.36
N SER A 332 -5.83 -3.43 -21.06
CA SER A 332 -6.82 -4.20 -20.30
C SER A 332 -8.26 -3.82 -20.64
N ALA A 333 -9.17 -4.80 -20.57
CA ALA A 333 -10.62 -4.57 -20.61
C ALA A 333 -11.12 -3.70 -19.43
N TRP A 334 -10.30 -3.55 -18.39
CA TRP A 334 -10.57 -2.79 -17.17
C TRP A 334 -10.03 -1.36 -17.20
N ARG A 335 -9.38 -0.92 -18.30
CA ARG A 335 -8.70 0.38 -18.40
C ARG A 335 -9.57 1.61 -18.09
N LYS A 336 -10.89 1.51 -18.31
CA LYS A 336 -11.87 2.58 -18.03
C LYS A 336 -12.32 2.64 -16.55
N LEU A 337 -11.88 1.71 -15.70
CA LEU A 337 -12.19 1.76 -14.27
C LEU A 337 -11.21 2.69 -13.56
N ARG A 338 -11.74 3.55 -12.68
CA ARG A 338 -10.92 4.47 -11.87
C ARG A 338 -9.80 3.77 -11.10
N ALA A 339 -10.07 2.60 -10.51
CA ALA A 339 -9.05 1.82 -9.81
C ALA A 339 -7.89 1.36 -10.74
N CYS A 340 -8.18 1.12 -12.02
CA CYS A 340 -7.15 0.78 -13.01
C CYS A 340 -6.33 2.01 -13.40
N GLU A 341 -6.97 3.18 -13.52
CA GLU A 341 -6.29 4.46 -13.75
C GLU A 341 -5.36 4.83 -12.57
N GLU A 342 -5.81 4.61 -11.34
CA GLU A 342 -5.04 4.82 -10.11
C GLU A 342 -3.86 3.85 -10.00
N LEU A 343 -4.06 2.55 -10.30
CA LEU A 343 -2.98 1.56 -10.43
C LEU A 343 -1.95 1.98 -11.48
N PHE A 344 -2.41 2.33 -12.68
CA PHE A 344 -1.55 2.76 -13.78
C PHE A 344 -0.72 4.00 -13.41
N SER A 345 -1.33 4.97 -12.75
CA SER A 345 -0.65 6.17 -12.26
C SER A 345 0.40 5.85 -11.18
N SER A 346 0.12 4.89 -10.29
CA SER A 346 1.09 4.39 -9.30
C SER A 346 2.30 3.72 -9.98
N LEU A 347 2.07 2.87 -10.98
CA LEU A 347 3.11 2.20 -11.76
C LEU A 347 4.02 3.23 -12.46
N LEU A 348 3.43 4.23 -13.10
CA LEU A 348 4.15 5.32 -13.76
C LEU A 348 4.95 6.18 -12.79
N SER A 349 4.42 6.48 -11.59
CA SER A 349 5.18 7.14 -10.54
C SER A 349 6.40 6.32 -10.13
N GLY A 350 6.26 4.99 -10.05
CA GLY A 350 7.38 4.09 -9.80
C GLY A 350 8.44 4.12 -10.90
N ILE A 351 8.02 4.17 -12.17
CA ILE A 351 8.91 4.31 -13.32
C ILE A 351 9.70 5.62 -13.25
N SER A 352 9.01 6.75 -12.96
CA SER A 352 9.65 8.05 -12.78
C SER A 352 10.69 8.04 -11.64
N ARG A 353 10.34 7.50 -10.47
CA ARG A 353 11.29 7.39 -9.35
C ARG A 353 12.48 6.49 -9.67
N ALA A 354 12.24 5.39 -10.38
CA ALA A 354 13.31 4.51 -10.85
C ALA A 354 14.22 5.18 -11.89
N ALA A 355 13.70 6.12 -12.68
CA ALA A 355 14.47 6.93 -13.63
C ALA A 355 15.49 7.83 -12.93
N VAL A 356 15.04 8.49 -11.85
CA VAL A 356 15.86 9.42 -11.06
C VAL A 356 16.82 8.68 -10.13
N ALA A 357 16.48 7.45 -9.73
CA ALA A 357 17.30 6.63 -8.86
C ALA A 357 18.72 6.44 -9.42
N ARG A 358 19.71 6.48 -8.51
CA ARG A 358 21.14 6.28 -8.81
C ARG A 358 21.64 7.17 -9.94
N ASP A 359 21.25 8.43 -9.89
CA ASP A 359 21.76 9.47 -10.77
C ASP A 359 21.49 9.23 -12.27
N GLY A 360 20.44 8.46 -12.60
CA GLY A 360 20.03 8.22 -13.98
C GLY A 360 20.81 7.13 -14.72
N GLN A 361 21.51 6.24 -14.02
CA GLN A 361 22.25 5.14 -14.65
C GLN A 361 21.41 4.21 -15.54
N MET A 362 20.08 4.18 -15.35
CA MET A 362 19.16 3.36 -16.15
C MET A 362 18.35 4.19 -17.16
N LEU A 363 18.66 5.47 -17.35
CA LEU A 363 17.88 6.38 -18.18
C LEU A 363 17.77 5.89 -19.63
N GLU A 364 18.87 5.45 -20.25
CA GLU A 364 18.84 4.97 -21.63
C GLU A 364 17.97 3.72 -21.80
N PHE A 365 18.17 2.72 -20.92
CA PHE A 365 17.34 1.52 -20.89
C PHE A 365 15.86 1.86 -20.70
N LEU A 366 15.56 2.78 -19.78
CA LEU A 366 14.22 3.25 -19.50
C LEU A 366 13.60 3.91 -20.74
N LEU A 367 14.27 4.85 -21.39
CA LEU A 367 13.74 5.55 -22.57
C LEU A 367 13.38 4.56 -23.69
N VAL A 368 14.22 3.55 -23.92
CA VAL A 368 13.95 2.49 -24.90
C VAL A 368 12.71 1.68 -24.51
N ARG A 369 12.57 1.28 -23.25
CA ARG A 369 11.44 0.46 -22.80
C ARG A 369 10.15 1.23 -22.57
N PHE A 370 10.23 2.51 -22.28
CA PHE A 370 9.08 3.39 -22.04
C PHE A 370 8.45 3.87 -23.35
N LYS A 371 9.24 4.00 -24.43
CA LYS A 371 8.77 4.43 -25.75
C LYS A 371 7.53 3.68 -26.26
N PRO A 372 7.47 2.34 -26.27
CA PRO A 372 6.27 1.61 -26.69
C PRO A 372 5.02 2.01 -25.91
N LEU A 373 5.15 2.21 -24.59
CA LEU A 373 4.03 2.62 -23.75
C LEU A 373 3.49 4.00 -24.14
N VAL A 374 4.38 4.96 -24.42
CA VAL A 374 4.01 6.29 -24.91
C VAL A 374 3.27 6.19 -26.25
N LEU A 375 3.83 5.45 -27.20
CA LEU A 375 3.26 5.28 -28.54
C LEU A 375 1.90 4.57 -28.52
N ASP A 376 1.74 3.54 -27.69
CA ASP A 376 0.48 2.82 -27.54
C ASP A 376 -0.59 3.71 -26.89
N THR A 377 -0.20 4.61 -26.00
CA THR A 377 -1.12 5.55 -25.33
C THR A 377 -1.58 6.63 -26.30
N CYS A 378 -0.63 7.19 -27.06
CA CYS A 378 -0.86 8.05 -28.21
C CYS A 378 -1.89 7.45 -29.17
N ALA A 379 -1.63 6.24 -29.68
CA ALA A 379 -2.50 5.57 -30.65
C ALA A 379 -3.93 5.28 -30.15
N GLN A 380 -4.17 5.35 -28.83
CA GLN A 380 -5.48 5.10 -28.22
C GLN A 380 -6.28 6.37 -27.92
N SER A 381 -5.71 7.58 -28.15
CA SER A 381 -6.35 8.86 -27.84
C SER A 381 -7.71 9.02 -28.51
N ASP A 382 -7.89 8.45 -29.70
CA ASP A 382 -9.11 8.53 -30.51
C ASP A 382 -10.28 7.75 -29.89
N THR A 383 -10.03 6.87 -28.91
CA THR A 383 -11.06 6.02 -28.27
C THR A 383 -11.65 6.61 -26.99
N TRP A 384 -11.34 7.87 -26.67
CA TRP A 384 -11.66 8.49 -25.38
C TRP A 384 -12.72 9.58 -25.52
N ASP A 385 -13.94 9.28 -25.05
CA ASP A 385 -15.18 9.98 -25.41
C ASP A 385 -15.35 11.42 -24.87
N SER A 386 -14.44 11.97 -24.05
CA SER A 386 -14.26 13.42 -23.82
C SER A 386 -13.05 13.66 -22.89
N LYS A 387 -12.36 14.80 -23.05
CA LYS A 387 -11.20 15.25 -22.23
C LYS A 387 -10.13 14.17 -22.03
N ARG A 388 -9.07 14.20 -22.86
CA ARG A 388 -7.77 13.51 -22.69
C ARG A 388 -7.72 12.61 -21.44
N GLY A 389 -8.10 11.35 -21.61
CA GLY A 389 -8.30 10.38 -20.53
C GLY A 389 -7.13 10.29 -19.55
N ALA A 390 -7.45 9.96 -18.28
CA ALA A 390 -6.54 10.05 -17.15
C ALA A 390 -5.20 9.31 -17.38
N MET A 391 -5.22 8.17 -18.07
CA MET A 391 -3.99 7.42 -18.38
C MET A 391 -3.03 8.20 -19.27
N PHE A 392 -3.50 9.00 -20.23
CA PHE A 392 -2.60 9.79 -21.09
C PHE A 392 -2.01 10.93 -20.31
N GLU A 393 -2.81 11.58 -19.45
CA GLU A 393 -2.28 12.63 -18.58
C GLU A 393 -1.18 12.08 -17.68
N SER A 394 -1.36 10.87 -17.13
CA SER A 394 -0.32 10.20 -16.35
C SER A 394 0.92 9.87 -17.20
N VAL A 395 0.78 9.39 -18.44
CA VAL A 395 1.91 9.14 -19.35
C VAL A 395 2.62 10.44 -19.74
N LEU A 396 1.86 11.49 -20.05
CA LEU A 396 2.39 12.81 -20.40
C LEU A 396 3.19 13.37 -19.23
N LYS A 397 2.60 13.41 -18.04
CA LYS A 397 3.29 13.85 -16.81
C LYS A 397 4.58 13.09 -16.59
N THR A 398 4.53 11.76 -16.66
CA THR A 398 5.70 10.89 -16.45
C THR A 398 6.76 11.09 -17.52
N SER A 399 6.36 11.27 -18.78
CA SER A 399 7.28 11.60 -19.88
C SER A 399 7.98 12.93 -19.61
N CYS A 400 7.24 13.94 -19.14
CA CYS A 400 7.80 15.24 -18.79
C CYS A 400 8.83 15.14 -17.65
N GLU A 401 8.51 14.40 -16.59
CA GLU A 401 9.43 14.17 -15.46
C GLU A 401 10.73 13.48 -15.92
N ILE A 402 10.62 12.42 -16.72
CA ILE A 402 11.78 11.68 -17.24
C ILE A 402 12.61 12.55 -18.19
N ILE A 403 11.98 13.32 -19.07
CA ILE A 403 12.66 14.21 -20.02
C ILE A 403 13.38 15.33 -19.26
N GLN A 404 12.70 16.01 -18.33
CA GLN A 404 13.29 17.08 -17.55
C GLN A 404 14.51 16.60 -16.77
N PHE A 405 14.41 15.45 -16.10
CA PHE A 405 15.56 14.84 -15.43
C PHE A 405 16.66 14.44 -16.43
N GLY A 406 16.29 13.81 -17.53
CA GLY A 406 17.22 13.29 -18.53
C GLY A 406 17.99 14.38 -19.29
N LEU A 407 17.42 15.57 -19.48
CA LEU A 407 18.10 16.70 -20.12
C LEU A 407 19.34 17.16 -19.34
N TYR A 408 19.37 16.98 -18.02
CA TYR A 408 20.55 17.28 -17.21
C TYR A 408 21.56 16.13 -17.17
N LYS A 409 21.14 14.90 -17.49
CA LYS A 409 21.97 13.68 -17.34
C LYS A 409 22.53 13.13 -18.64
N ASN A 410 21.69 12.97 -19.65
CA ASN A 410 22.08 12.47 -20.96
C ASN A 410 21.16 13.06 -22.04
N GLN A 411 21.51 14.26 -22.50
CA GLN A 411 20.77 14.99 -23.51
C GLN A 411 20.58 14.18 -24.80
N PHE A 412 21.64 13.50 -25.26
CA PHE A 412 21.60 12.74 -26.51
C PHE A 412 20.50 11.68 -26.51
N SER A 413 20.44 10.83 -25.47
CA SER A 413 19.41 9.79 -25.37
C SER A 413 17.99 10.38 -25.29
N VAL A 414 17.82 11.53 -24.63
CA VAL A 414 16.52 12.24 -24.59
C VAL A 414 16.13 12.78 -25.96
N TYR A 415 17.05 13.40 -26.70
CA TYR A 415 16.78 13.85 -28.06
C TYR A 415 16.43 12.68 -28.98
N THR A 416 17.17 11.57 -28.92
CA THR A 416 16.86 10.37 -29.71
C THR A 416 15.46 9.85 -29.36
N PHE A 417 15.13 9.77 -28.07
CA PHE A 417 13.80 9.36 -27.62
C PHE A 417 12.69 10.23 -28.22
N ILE A 418 12.79 11.56 -28.05
CA ILE A 418 11.79 12.52 -28.53
C ILE A 418 11.66 12.47 -30.06
N THR A 419 12.76 12.58 -30.79
CA THR A 419 12.75 12.51 -32.27
C THR A 419 12.10 11.22 -32.75
N SER A 420 12.39 10.10 -32.09
CA SER A 420 11.84 8.80 -32.48
C SER A 420 10.35 8.62 -32.16
N ILE A 421 9.78 9.44 -31.26
CA ILE A 421 8.33 9.56 -31.05
C ILE A 421 7.72 10.46 -32.13
N LEU A 422 8.37 11.59 -32.42
CA LEU A 422 7.92 12.56 -33.44
C LEU A 422 7.84 11.92 -34.83
N GLU A 423 8.86 11.16 -35.23
CA GLU A 423 8.90 10.47 -36.53
C GLU A 423 7.72 9.51 -36.72
N ARG A 424 7.29 8.84 -35.65
CA ARG A 424 6.21 7.85 -35.72
C ARG A 424 4.81 8.49 -35.65
N ASN A 425 4.69 9.65 -35.00
CA ASN A 425 3.43 10.38 -34.87
C ASN A 425 3.20 11.41 -35.99
N ARG A 426 4.17 11.68 -36.87
CA ARG A 426 4.02 12.58 -38.04
C ARG A 426 2.87 12.24 -38.99
N TYR A 427 2.25 11.06 -38.85
CA TYR A 427 1.12 10.60 -39.66
C TYR A 427 -0.24 10.65 -38.96
N LYS A 428 -0.32 11.05 -37.67
CA LYS A 428 -1.57 11.20 -36.92
C LYS A 428 -1.62 12.58 -36.26
N GLU A 429 -2.77 13.25 -36.28
CA GLU A 429 -3.00 14.58 -35.70
C GLU A 429 -2.97 14.61 -34.15
N GLU A 430 -1.95 14.01 -33.52
CA GLU A 430 -1.72 14.10 -32.07
C GLU A 430 -0.93 15.36 -31.71
N VAL A 431 -1.42 16.50 -32.21
CA VAL A 431 -0.75 17.81 -32.19
C VAL A 431 -0.43 18.26 -30.77
N SER A 432 -1.20 17.89 -29.76
CA SER A 432 -1.01 18.43 -28.41
C SER A 432 0.07 17.74 -27.56
N PHE A 433 0.27 16.42 -27.68
CA PHE A 433 1.40 15.75 -27.00
C PHE A 433 2.72 16.28 -27.55
N ILE A 434 2.77 16.40 -28.87
CA ILE A 434 3.91 16.90 -29.64
C ILE A 434 4.20 18.36 -29.28
N LEU A 435 3.19 19.24 -29.27
CA LEU A 435 3.37 20.65 -28.87
C LEU A 435 3.87 20.77 -27.43
N HIS A 436 3.40 19.93 -26.50
CA HIS A 436 3.83 20.00 -25.10
C HIS A 436 5.28 19.54 -24.93
N LEU A 437 5.68 18.43 -25.55
CA LEU A 437 7.07 17.97 -25.54
C LEU A 437 8.02 18.97 -26.21
N THR A 438 7.59 19.58 -27.32
CA THR A 438 8.37 20.61 -28.04
C THR A 438 8.49 21.90 -27.22
N SER A 439 7.43 22.28 -26.48
CA SER A 439 7.47 23.42 -25.55
C SER A 439 8.46 23.20 -24.40
N ILE A 440 8.51 21.99 -23.83
CA ILE A 440 9.50 21.63 -22.80
C ILE A 440 10.92 21.74 -23.33
N LEU A 441 11.17 21.26 -24.56
CA LEU A 441 12.47 21.42 -25.21
C LEU A 441 12.82 22.90 -25.42
N ASN A 442 11.91 23.69 -25.98
CA ASN A 442 12.14 25.11 -26.26
C ASN A 442 12.40 25.94 -24.99
N ASN A 443 11.69 25.66 -23.90
CA ASN A 443 11.94 26.31 -22.60
C ASN A 443 13.27 25.86 -21.98
N SER A 444 13.71 24.62 -22.22
CA SER A 444 15.00 24.13 -21.72
C SER A 444 16.18 24.72 -22.51
N TYR A 445 16.02 24.96 -23.82
CA TYR A 445 17.02 25.68 -24.62
C TYR A 445 17.18 27.15 -24.19
N ALA A 446 16.10 27.81 -23.75
CA ALA A 446 16.18 29.18 -23.23
C ALA A 446 17.00 29.29 -21.91
N LEU A 447 17.05 28.21 -21.12
CA LEU A 447 17.81 28.11 -19.86
C LEU A 447 19.29 27.70 -20.05
N ILE A 448 19.68 27.24 -21.24
CA ILE A 448 21.07 26.84 -21.56
C ILE A 448 21.85 28.00 -22.24
N ILE A 449 21.14 29.06 -22.69
CA ILE A 449 21.71 30.22 -23.40
C ILE A 449 21.91 31.45 -22.48
N TYR A 450 21.50 31.36 -21.21
CA TYR A 450 21.88 32.28 -20.13
C TYR A 450 22.80 31.57 -19.14
#